data_AF-A0A9P1KBL0-F1
#
_entry.id   AF-A0A9P1KBL0-F1
#
_cell.length_a   1.000
_cell.length_b   1.000
_cell.length_c   1.000
_cell.angle_alpha   90.00
_cell.angle_beta   90.00
_cell.angle_gamma   90.00
#
_symmetry.space_group_name_H-M   'P 1'
#
loop_
_entity.id
_entity.type
_entity.pdbx_description
1 polymer ?
#
loop_
_entity_poly.entity_id
_entity_poly.type
_entity_poly.pdbx_seq_one_letter_code
_entity_poly.pdbx_strand_id
1 'polypeptide(L)'
;MAPEKLVFIDESGLWVGMSRPLARATKGKKVYELRKSYRGQKMTIIGAIKLSGVVATQTLEGSMKKEDFLQFIKLDLLPKLKKGDVVVMDN
;
A
#
# COMPACT_ATOMS: atom_id res chain seq x y z
N MET A 1 10.89 -24.55 -2.69
CA MET A 1 10.08 -23.66 -3.55
C MET A 1 10.97 -22.51 -4.00
N ALA A 2 10.94 -22.15 -5.27
CA ALA A 2 11.77 -21.07 -5.81
C ALA A 2 11.27 -19.71 -5.27
N PRO A 3 12.13 -18.84 -4.70
CA PRO A 3 11.73 -17.54 -4.15
C PRO A 3 10.96 -16.65 -5.15
N GLU A 4 11.22 -16.81 -6.45
CA GLU A 4 10.60 -16.06 -7.55
C GLU A 4 9.11 -16.40 -7.73
N LYS A 5 8.63 -17.49 -7.12
CA LYS A 5 7.24 -17.93 -7.13
C LYS A 5 6.42 -17.39 -5.97
N LEU A 6 7.06 -16.78 -4.97
CA LEU A 6 6.38 -16.22 -3.83
C LEU A 6 5.81 -14.84 -4.16
N VAL A 7 4.52 -14.66 -3.86
CA VAL A 7 3.80 -13.39 -3.96
C VAL A 7 3.29 -13.05 -2.58
N PHE A 8 3.83 -11.99 -1.99
CA PHE A 8 3.46 -11.54 -0.64
C PHE A 8 2.38 -10.48 -0.74
N ILE A 9 1.32 -10.63 0.05
CA ILE A 9 0.26 -9.63 0.20
C ILE A 9 0.33 -9.07 1.61
N ASP A 10 0.19 -7.76 1.73
CA ASP A 10 0.07 -7.06 3.01
C ASP A 10 -0.78 -5.79 2.85
N GLU A 11 -1.29 -5.30 3.98
CA GLU A 11 -2.09 -4.10 4.09
C GLU A 11 -1.36 -3.01 4.88
N SER A 12 -1.46 -1.77 4.42
CA SER A 12 -0.91 -0.61 5.12
C SER A 12 -1.90 0.54 5.18
N GLY A 13 -2.15 1.02 6.39
CA GLY A 13 -2.97 2.21 6.62
C GLY A 13 -2.13 3.48 6.63
N LEU A 14 -2.61 4.53 5.96
CA LEU A 14 -2.05 5.88 6.05
C LEU A 14 -3.14 6.91 6.31
N TRP A 15 -2.79 7.99 7.01
CA TRP A 15 -3.69 9.14 7.13
C TRP A 15 -3.44 10.11 5.99
N VAL A 16 -4.50 10.60 5.35
CA VAL A 16 -4.40 11.55 4.23
C VAL A 16 -3.63 12.83 4.60
N GLY A 17 -3.69 13.21 5.89
CA GLY A 17 -2.98 14.37 6.44
C GLY A 17 -1.57 14.11 6.96
N MET A 18 -1.01 12.91 6.75
CA MET A 18 0.38 12.63 7.08
C MET A 18 1.29 13.55 6.26
N SER A 19 2.12 14.30 6.97
CA SER A 19 3.14 15.19 6.42
C SER A 19 4.37 15.07 7.30
N ARG A 20 5.52 15.47 6.78
CA ARG A 20 6.76 15.42 7.56
C ARG A 20 6.71 16.54 8.61
N PRO A 21 6.83 16.24 9.91
CA PRO A 21 6.73 17.27 10.94
C PRO A 21 7.95 18.19 10.97
N LEU A 22 9.06 17.77 10.36
CA LEU A 22 10.34 18.46 10.39
C LEU A 22 10.98 18.45 9.00
N ALA A 23 11.58 19.58 8.64
CA ALA A 23 12.34 19.77 7.42
C ALA A 23 13.72 20.38 7.72
N ARG A 24 14.65 20.23 6.78
CA ARG A 24 16.01 20.77 6.90
C ARG A 24 16.22 21.85 5.84
N ALA A 25 16.89 22.92 6.22
CA ALA A 25 17.30 24.00 5.34
C ALA A 25 18.76 24.39 5.61
N THR A 26 19.36 25.07 4.64
CA THR A 26 20.64 25.76 4.85
C THR A 26 20.51 26.82 5.94
N LYS A 27 21.63 27.11 6.61
CA LYS A 27 21.66 28.07 7.73
C LYS A 27 21.06 29.41 7.30
N GLY A 28 20.13 29.93 8.09
CA GLY A 28 19.44 31.20 7.84
C GLY A 28 18.20 31.12 6.95
N LYS A 29 17.83 29.93 6.43
CA LYS A 29 16.61 29.75 5.62
C LYS A 29 15.52 29.02 6.40
N LYS A 30 14.26 29.43 6.20
CA LYS A 30 13.07 28.73 6.68
C LYS A 30 12.55 27.79 5.61
N VAL A 31 12.04 26.62 6.02
CA VAL A 31 11.27 25.73 5.16
C VAL A 31 9.80 26.00 5.40
N TYR A 32 9.04 26.09 4.32
CA TYR A 32 7.59 26.20 4.36
C TYR A 32 7.00 25.00 3.62
N GLU A 33 5.96 24.41 4.20
CA GLU A 33 5.18 23.35 3.56
C GLU A 33 3.71 23.74 3.62
N LEU A 34 3.02 23.56 2.50
CA LEU A 34 1.57 23.68 2.45
C LEU A 34 0.98 22.36 2.92
N ARG A 35 0.51 22.34 4.18
CA ARG A 35 -0.19 21.19 4.72
C ARG A 35 -1.68 21.27 4.36
N LYS A 36 -2.21 20.22 3.74
CA LYS A 36 -3.67 20.10 3.57
C LYS A 36 -4.33 19.96 4.95
N SER A 37 -5.37 20.75 5.18
CA SER A 37 -6.27 20.54 6.32
C SER A 37 -6.90 19.15 6.19
N TYR A 38 -6.81 18.33 7.23
CA TYR A 38 -7.30 16.96 7.22
C TYR A 38 -8.26 16.73 8.40
N ARG A 39 -9.37 16.05 8.14
CA ARG A 39 -10.41 15.76 9.15
C ARG A 39 -10.33 14.32 9.69
N GLY A 40 -9.12 13.76 9.75
CA GLY A 40 -8.93 12.38 10.21
C GLY A 40 -9.38 11.31 9.20
N GLN A 41 -9.25 11.54 7.88
CA GLN A 41 -9.49 10.50 6.89
C GLN A 41 -8.30 9.51 6.85
N LYS A 42 -8.61 8.22 6.95
CA LYS A 42 -7.67 7.11 6.78
C LYS A 42 -7.85 6.52 5.37
N MET A 43 -6.75 6.15 4.73
CA MET A 43 -6.73 5.29 3.55
C MET A 43 -6.07 3.98 3.92
N THR A 44 -6.51 2.89 3.31
CA THR A 44 -5.82 1.61 3.34
C THR A 44 -5.28 1.30 1.96
N ILE A 45 -4.02 0.87 1.88
CA ILE A 45 -3.41 0.35 0.67
C ILE A 45 -3.21 -1.14 0.89
N ILE A 46 -3.73 -1.97 -0.01
CA ILE A 46 -3.34 -3.36 -0.11
C ILE A 46 -2.36 -3.52 -1.28
N GLY A 47 -1.29 -4.26 -1.06
CA GLY A 47 -0.26 -4.48 -2.06
C GLY A 47 0.14 -5.94 -2.16
N ALA A 48 0.37 -6.41 -3.38
CA ALA A 48 0.96 -7.71 -3.69
C ALA A 48 2.32 -7.49 -4.37
N ILE A 49 3.38 -8.08 -3.82
CA ILE A 49 4.75 -7.94 -4.32
C ILE A 49 5.39 -9.31 -4.56
N LYS A 50 6.35 -9.35 -5.50
CA LYS A 50 7.25 -10.47 -5.71
C LYS A 50 8.66 -9.98 -6.01
N LEU A 51 9.63 -10.88 -6.18
CA LEU A 51 11.02 -10.48 -6.47
C LEU A 51 11.19 -9.58 -7.70
N SER A 52 10.31 -9.69 -8.69
CA SER A 52 10.34 -8.82 -9.87
C SER A 52 9.62 -7.47 -9.69
N GLY A 53 9.13 -7.16 -8.48
CA GLY A 53 8.44 -5.92 -8.16
C GLY A 53 6.96 -6.08 -7.79
N VAL A 54 6.24 -4.96 -7.85
CA VAL A 54 4.82 -4.86 -7.51
C VAL A 54 3.96 -5.58 -8.55
N VAL A 55 3.06 -6.44 -8.09
CA VAL A 55 2.14 -7.23 -8.93
C VAL A 55 0.78 -6.52 -9.01
N ALA A 56 0.23 -6.15 -7.86
CA ALA A 56 -1.07 -5.49 -7.77
C ALA A 56 -1.09 -4.56 -6.56
N THR A 57 -1.82 -3.46 -6.66
CA THR A 57 -2.06 -2.53 -5.55
C THR A 57 -3.44 -1.95 -5.68
N GLN A 58 -4.11 -1.74 -4.57
CA GLN A 58 -5.39 -1.03 -4.52
C GLN A 58 -5.39 -0.11 -3.30
N THR A 59 -6.01 1.06 -3.46
CA THR A 59 -6.20 2.04 -2.38
C THR A 59 -7.68 2.18 -2.09
N LEU A 60 -8.04 2.12 -0.83
CA LEU A 60 -9.41 2.17 -0.31
C LEU A 60 -9.53 3.31 0.71
N GLU A 61 -10.67 3.99 0.72
CA GLU A 61 -11.00 4.92 1.80
C GLU A 61 -11.45 4.15 3.04
N GLY A 62 -10.89 4.48 4.20
CA GLY A 62 -11.22 3.81 5.46
C GLY A 62 -10.48 2.48 5.66
N SER A 63 -11.06 1.61 6.48
CA SER A 63 -10.53 0.27 6.74
C SER A 63 -11.03 -0.72 5.71
N MET A 64 -10.16 -1.64 5.31
CA MET A 64 -10.47 -2.73 4.40
C MET A 64 -11.49 -3.69 5.03
N LYS A 65 -12.52 -4.06 4.26
CA LYS A 65 -13.48 -5.10 4.63
C LYS A 65 -13.21 -6.38 3.84
N LYS A 66 -13.84 -7.47 4.25
CA LYS A 66 -13.75 -8.77 3.58
C LYS A 66 -14.11 -8.68 2.09
N GLU A 67 -15.15 -7.92 1.74
CA GLU A 67 -15.62 -7.78 0.37
C GLU A 67 -14.58 -7.05 -0.49
N ASP A 68 -13.96 -6.00 0.05
CA ASP A 68 -12.89 -5.26 -0.63
C ASP A 68 -11.68 -6.18 -0.89
N PHE A 69 -11.32 -7.02 0.09
CA PHE A 69 -10.24 -8.01 -0.06
C PHE A 69 -10.55 -9.03 -1.15
N LEU A 70 -11.75 -9.61 -1.14
CA LEU A 70 -12.17 -10.55 -2.17
C LEU A 70 -12.19 -9.90 -3.55
N GLN A 71 -12.53 -8.62 -3.64
CA GLN A 71 -12.48 -7.86 -4.88
C GLN A 71 -11.05 -7.67 -5.35
N PHE A 72 -10.12 -7.25 -4.48
CA PHE A 72 -8.70 -7.13 -4.78
C PHE A 72 -8.12 -8.45 -5.32
N ILE A 73 -8.40 -9.57 -4.63
CA ILE A 73 -7.92 -10.88 -5.07
C ILE A 73 -8.47 -11.20 -6.46
N LYS A 74 -9.78 -11.07 -6.67
CA LYS A 74 -10.43 -11.48 -7.93
C LYS A 74 -10.08 -10.61 -9.12
N LEU A 75 -10.07 -9.29 -8.93
CA LEU A 75 -9.98 -8.33 -10.03
C LEU A 75 -8.56 -7.87 -10.27
N ASP A 76 -7.74 -7.71 -9.22
CA ASP A 76 -6.44 -7.07 -9.34
C ASP A 76 -5.27 -8.07 -9.30
N LEU A 77 -5.36 -9.10 -8.44
CA LEU A 77 -4.26 -10.04 -8.22
C LEU A 77 -4.35 -11.30 -9.09
N LEU A 78 -5.45 -12.06 -9.02
CA LEU A 78 -5.60 -13.34 -9.73
C LEU A 78 -5.25 -13.25 -11.22
N PRO A 79 -5.66 -12.21 -11.99
CA PRO A 79 -5.32 -12.12 -13.41
C PRO A 79 -3.82 -12.00 -13.71
N LYS A 80 -3.01 -11.64 -12.72
CA LYS A 80 -1.57 -11.39 -12.85
C LYS A 80 -0.72 -12.54 -12.29
N LEU A 81 -1.34 -13.49 -11.61
CA LEU A 81 -0.66 -14.69 -11.12
C LEU A 81 -0.45 -15.70 -12.26
N LYS A 82 0.64 -16.45 -12.16
CA LYS A 82 0.95 -17.55 -13.06
C LYS A 82 0.79 -18.88 -12.35
N LYS A 83 0.59 -19.94 -13.12
CA LYS A 83 0.57 -21.31 -12.58
C LYS A 83 1.85 -21.57 -11.78
N GLY A 84 1.67 -22.02 -10.54
CA GLY A 84 2.76 -22.32 -9.61
C GLY A 84 3.25 -21.13 -8.79
N ASP A 85 2.67 -19.93 -8.94
CA ASP A 85 2.86 -18.86 -7.97
C ASP A 85 2.14 -19.21 -6.67
N VAL A 86 2.73 -18.82 -5.54
CA VAL A 86 2.20 -19.09 -4.19
C VAL A 86 2.02 -17.77 -3.48
N VAL A 87 0.78 -17.52 -3.08
CA VAL A 87 0.40 -16.33 -2.32
C VAL A 87 0.69 -16.59 -0.85
N VAL A 88 1.41 -15.65 -0.23
CA VAL A 88 1.72 -15.61 1.20
C VAL A 88 1.08 -14.37 1.78
N MET A 89 0.36 -14.54 2.88
CA MET A 89 -0.43 -13.52 3.57
C MET A 89 -0.44 -13.89 5.06
N ASP A 90 -0.63 -12.90 5.93
CA ASP A 90 -0.89 -13.11 7.35
C ASP A 90 -2.32 -13.65 7.60
N ASN A 91 -2.71 -13.86 8.85
CA ASN A 91 -3.86 -14.69 9.22
C ASN A 91 -5.16 -13.92 9.47
#